data_AF-A0A8C1AFH8-F1
#
_entry.id   AF-A0A8C1AFH8-F1
#
_cell.length_a   1.000
_cell.length_b   1.000
_cell.length_c   1.000
_cell.angle_alpha   90.00
_cell.angle_beta   90.00
_cell.angle_gamma   90.00
#
_symmetry.space_group_name_H-M   'P 1'
#
loop_
_entity.id
_entity.type
_entity.pdbx_description
1 polymer ?
#
loop_
_entity_poly.entity_id
_entity_poly.type
_entity_poly.pdbx_seq_one_letter_code
_entity_poly.pdbx_strand_id
1 'polypeptide(L)'
;MSLLFSVGLSASRMISYESWLHFHRSGCKISPESSLRRCRTPDGLICSGRGECECGICICQVTEPGTFYGPRCECHDWICPTYDGKTCGDHGICKSGKCFCYENWFGESCQYQEECSLSSKTSKDLCRNAQGVVCSNAGTCHCGSCMCHNPDGKGLISGRYCECDDNECLDEDSGEVCGGHGKCYCGNCYCSAGWHGDKCEFQCDISPWESKRRCTSPDGKICSNRGTCVCGECTCYDVDPSGDWGDIHGETCECDERSCHVMYDRYSDDFCSGHGQCNCGRCDCKEGWTGKKCDHPLSCSLSMEASQKKCRGTSSLPCFGRGQCVCGQCTCHPPRDKLVHGKNCECDDRQCEDLNREICGGHGFCSCGRCICSDGWFGKHCQFPRSCNMTDEQSKSLCETVNGITCSGKGSCHCGRCICSPQEWYISGEFCECDDRECDKHDGLVCTGNGVCNCGNCECWDGWTGNACEIWVREDPW
;
A
#
# COMPACT_ATOMS: atom_id res chain seq x y z
N MET A 1 -62.89 7.89 53.89
CA MET A 1 -62.60 8.75 52.73
C MET A 1 -61.17 9.21 52.85
N SER A 2 -60.28 8.67 52.01
CA SER A 2 -58.88 9.13 51.90
C SER A 2 -58.47 8.99 50.43
N LEU A 3 -58.05 10.10 49.83
CA LEU A 3 -57.50 10.18 48.48
C LEU A 3 -56.28 11.10 48.57
N LEU A 4 -55.13 10.65 48.07
CA LEU A 4 -53.95 11.50 47.86
C LEU A 4 -53.33 11.17 46.50
N PHE A 5 -52.77 12.21 45.87
CA PHE A 5 -52.42 12.26 44.46
C PHE A 5 -51.02 11.70 44.14
N SER A 6 -50.79 11.45 42.86
CA SER A 6 -49.62 10.79 42.30
C SER A 6 -48.73 11.72 41.44
N VAL A 7 -47.42 11.63 41.65
CA VAL A 7 -46.30 12.00 40.75
C VAL A 7 -45.13 11.08 41.16
N GLY A 8 -44.26 10.55 40.29
CA GLY A 8 -44.23 10.55 38.82
C GLY A 8 -42.80 10.30 38.32
N LEU A 9 -42.47 9.06 37.96
CA LEU A 9 -41.12 8.63 37.53
C LEU A 9 -41.20 7.83 36.23
N SER A 10 -40.43 8.23 35.21
CA SER A 10 -40.41 7.57 33.91
C SER A 10 -39.56 6.30 33.94
N ALA A 11 -40.18 5.15 33.67
CA ALA A 11 -39.46 3.90 33.52
C ALA A 11 -38.67 3.88 32.19
N SER A 12 -37.36 3.69 32.27
CA SER A 12 -36.56 3.21 31.14
C SER A 12 -37.10 1.85 30.69
N ARG A 13 -37.21 1.63 29.37
CA ARG A 13 -37.89 0.47 28.78
C ARG A 13 -37.24 -0.87 29.22
N MET A 14 -37.80 -1.49 30.25
CA MET A 14 -37.63 -2.93 30.46
C MET A 14 -38.21 -3.66 29.25
N ILE A 15 -37.44 -4.59 28.67
CA ILE A 15 -37.94 -5.49 27.63
C ILE A 15 -39.11 -6.26 28.22
N SER A 16 -40.30 -6.16 27.61
CA SER A 16 -41.50 -6.80 28.15
C SER A 16 -41.34 -8.33 28.16
N TYR A 17 -41.96 -8.98 29.14
CA TYR A 17 -41.98 -10.45 29.24
C TYR A 17 -42.54 -11.12 27.97
N GLU A 18 -43.40 -10.43 27.23
CA GLU A 18 -43.93 -10.84 25.92
C GLU A 18 -42.88 -10.84 24.80
N SER A 19 -41.90 -9.93 24.84
CA SER A 19 -40.79 -9.88 23.87
C SER A 19 -39.83 -11.06 24.05
N TRP A 20 -39.64 -11.52 25.29
CA TRP A 20 -38.80 -12.69 25.62
C TRP A 20 -39.41 -13.99 25.08
N LEU A 21 -40.73 -14.15 25.19
CA LEU A 21 -41.49 -15.28 24.62
C LEU A 21 -41.49 -15.30 23.08
N HIS A 22 -41.39 -14.14 22.43
CA HIS A 22 -41.33 -14.08 20.97
C HIS A 22 -39.99 -14.63 20.41
N PHE A 23 -38.87 -14.42 21.12
CA PHE A 23 -37.57 -14.96 20.72
C PHE A 23 -37.50 -16.48 20.89
N HIS A 24 -38.09 -17.01 21.97
CA HIS A 24 -38.14 -18.44 22.30
C HIS A 24 -38.90 -19.33 21.29
N ARG A 25 -39.68 -18.74 20.36
CA ARG A 25 -40.41 -19.49 19.31
C ARG A 25 -39.70 -19.55 17.96
N SER A 26 -38.65 -18.78 17.75
CA SER A 26 -37.80 -18.87 16.56
C SER A 26 -36.50 -19.59 16.91
N GLY A 27 -36.42 -20.87 16.56
CA GLY A 27 -35.24 -21.70 16.84
C GLY A 27 -33.94 -21.05 16.33
N CYS A 28 -32.86 -21.21 17.10
CA CYS A 28 -31.60 -20.55 16.84
C CYS A 28 -31.08 -20.83 15.41
N LYS A 29 -30.86 -19.77 14.62
CA LYS A 29 -30.47 -19.86 13.21
C LYS A 29 -28.99 -20.17 12.96
N ILE A 30 -28.18 -20.31 14.02
CA ILE A 30 -26.75 -20.60 13.94
C ILE A 30 -26.41 -21.90 14.66
N SER A 31 -25.34 -22.59 14.24
CA SER A 31 -24.95 -23.86 14.86
C SER A 31 -24.57 -23.69 16.34
N PRO A 32 -24.73 -24.71 17.20
CA PRO A 32 -24.34 -24.64 18.61
C PRO A 32 -22.88 -24.23 18.82
N GLU A 33 -21.98 -24.73 17.96
CA GLU A 33 -20.57 -24.34 17.96
C GLU A 33 -20.36 -22.86 17.61
N SER A 34 -21.14 -22.32 16.65
CA SER A 34 -21.09 -20.91 16.26
C SER A 34 -21.65 -20.00 17.36
N SER A 35 -22.69 -20.46 18.07
CA SER A 35 -23.22 -19.80 19.27
C SER A 35 -22.14 -19.68 20.34
N LEU A 36 -21.53 -20.81 20.74
CA LEU A 36 -20.49 -20.85 21.75
C LEU A 36 -19.25 -20.02 21.37
N ARG A 37 -18.85 -20.00 20.09
CA ARG A 37 -17.73 -19.14 19.62
C ARG A 37 -18.02 -17.65 19.79
N ARG A 38 -19.26 -17.18 19.60
CA ARG A 38 -19.61 -15.75 19.75
C ARG A 38 -19.53 -15.29 21.20
N CYS A 39 -20.02 -16.13 22.12
CA CYS A 39 -20.02 -15.90 23.57
C CYS A 39 -18.66 -16.11 24.25
N ARG A 40 -17.66 -16.70 23.58
CA ARG A 40 -16.35 -16.97 24.16
C ARG A 40 -15.51 -15.69 24.28
N THR A 41 -14.89 -15.50 25.43
CA THR A 41 -13.98 -14.38 25.75
C THR A 41 -12.51 -14.75 25.48
N PRO A 42 -11.57 -13.77 25.42
CA PRO A 42 -10.16 -14.03 25.06
C PRO A 42 -9.40 -14.97 26.02
N ASP A 43 -9.81 -15.00 27.29
CA ASP A 43 -9.37 -15.92 28.35
C ASP A 43 -10.00 -17.33 28.25
N GLY A 44 -10.83 -17.58 27.23
CA GLY A 44 -11.42 -18.89 26.92
C GLY A 44 -12.72 -19.21 27.65
N LEU A 45 -13.16 -18.35 28.58
CA LEU A 45 -14.45 -18.50 29.28
C LEU A 45 -15.63 -18.25 28.33
N ILE A 46 -16.81 -18.74 28.71
CA ILE A 46 -18.08 -18.38 28.04
C ILE A 46 -18.74 -17.30 28.90
N CYS A 47 -19.10 -16.17 28.30
CA CYS A 47 -19.75 -15.04 28.99
C CYS A 47 -19.01 -14.61 30.26
N SER A 48 -17.67 -14.53 30.20
CA SER A 48 -16.78 -14.19 31.31
C SER A 48 -16.93 -15.08 32.56
N GLY A 49 -17.52 -16.28 32.41
CA GLY A 49 -17.86 -17.18 33.51
C GLY A 49 -19.04 -16.71 34.38
N ARG A 50 -19.81 -15.71 33.93
CA ARG A 50 -20.82 -14.97 34.71
C ARG A 50 -22.19 -14.93 34.02
N GLY A 51 -22.39 -15.75 33.00
CA GLY A 51 -23.62 -15.79 32.22
C GLY A 51 -23.74 -17.04 31.34
N GLU A 52 -24.91 -17.22 30.76
CA GLU A 52 -25.24 -18.33 29.86
C GLU A 52 -25.29 -17.85 28.40
N CYS A 53 -24.92 -18.73 27.46
CA CYS A 53 -24.83 -18.38 26.04
C CYS A 53 -26.04 -18.90 25.26
N GLU A 54 -26.94 -18.01 24.86
CA GLU A 54 -28.10 -18.33 24.03
C GLU A 54 -27.95 -17.73 22.63
N CYS A 55 -27.87 -18.59 21.62
CA CYS A 55 -27.78 -18.22 20.20
C CYS A 55 -26.72 -17.14 19.84
N GLY A 56 -25.59 -17.16 20.55
CA GLY A 56 -24.48 -16.23 20.36
C GLY A 56 -24.60 -14.91 21.13
N ILE A 57 -25.55 -14.82 22.07
CA ILE A 57 -25.76 -13.70 22.99
C ILE A 57 -25.50 -14.21 24.41
N CYS A 58 -24.81 -13.41 25.23
CA CYS A 58 -24.60 -13.71 26.65
C CYS A 58 -25.73 -13.14 27.52
N ILE A 59 -26.35 -14.01 28.31
CA ILE A 59 -27.33 -13.67 29.34
C ILE A 59 -26.62 -13.67 30.68
N CYS A 60 -26.31 -12.48 31.20
CA CYS A 60 -25.56 -12.33 32.45
C CYS A 60 -26.44 -12.69 33.66
N GLN A 61 -25.93 -13.54 34.55
CA GLN A 61 -26.62 -13.91 35.79
C GLN A 61 -26.41 -12.82 36.85
N VAL A 62 -27.48 -12.10 37.22
CA VAL A 62 -27.44 -11.02 38.22
C VAL A 62 -27.85 -11.59 39.59
N THR A 63 -26.86 -12.02 40.38
CA THR A 63 -27.08 -12.64 41.70
C THR A 63 -26.93 -11.67 42.88
N GLU A 64 -26.24 -10.54 42.71
CA GLU A 64 -26.04 -9.49 43.73
C GLU A 64 -26.10 -8.09 43.09
N PRO A 65 -26.34 -7.00 43.86
CA PRO A 65 -26.44 -5.63 43.35
C PRO A 65 -25.07 -5.04 42.95
N GLY A 66 -24.50 -5.59 41.88
CA GLY A 66 -23.35 -5.08 41.15
C GLY A 66 -23.50 -5.53 39.70
N THR A 67 -24.08 -4.69 38.85
CA THR A 67 -24.53 -5.08 37.51
C THR A 67 -23.37 -5.36 36.57
N PHE A 68 -23.16 -6.63 36.22
CA PHE A 68 -22.33 -7.03 35.08
C PHE A 68 -23.05 -6.72 33.78
N TYR A 69 -22.41 -5.98 32.88
CA TYR A 69 -22.93 -5.63 31.55
C TYR A 69 -21.82 -5.75 30.49
N GLY A 70 -22.22 -5.63 29.23
CA GLY A 70 -21.36 -5.86 28.06
C GLY A 70 -21.77 -7.11 27.29
N PRO A 71 -21.39 -7.23 26.00
CA PRO A 71 -21.83 -8.31 25.12
C PRO A 71 -21.35 -9.71 25.54
N ARG A 72 -20.42 -9.82 26.50
CA ARG A 72 -19.94 -11.07 27.10
C ARG A 72 -19.87 -11.01 28.63
N CYS A 73 -20.64 -10.13 29.28
CA CYS A 73 -20.64 -9.94 30.74
C CYS A 73 -19.27 -9.57 31.33
N GLU A 74 -18.47 -8.80 30.57
CA GLU A 74 -17.04 -8.56 30.83
C GLU A 74 -16.73 -7.39 31.78
N CYS A 75 -17.68 -6.50 32.08
CA CYS A 75 -17.40 -5.26 32.81
C CYS A 75 -17.44 -5.38 34.34
N HIS A 76 -16.45 -4.77 35.01
CA HIS A 76 -16.47 -4.43 36.43
C HIS A 76 -15.69 -3.12 36.72
N ASP A 77 -16.40 -2.12 37.26
CA ASP A 77 -15.94 -1.02 38.15
C ASP A 77 -14.83 -0.03 37.71
N TRP A 78 -14.99 0.70 36.59
CA TRP A 78 -14.09 1.81 36.18
C TRP A 78 -14.82 3.04 35.57
N ILE A 79 -15.75 3.69 36.30
CA ILE A 79 -16.36 4.97 35.87
C ILE A 79 -16.48 5.99 37.00
N CYS A 80 -15.46 6.13 37.85
CA CYS A 80 -15.33 7.32 38.71
C CYS A 80 -14.40 8.34 38.06
N PRO A 81 -14.74 9.65 38.09
CA PRO A 81 -13.87 10.69 37.57
C PRO A 81 -12.44 10.61 38.11
N THR A 82 -11.46 10.87 37.24
CA THR A 82 -10.04 10.82 37.57
C THR A 82 -9.43 12.22 37.49
N TYR A 83 -8.51 12.52 38.41
CA TYR A 83 -7.71 13.74 38.36
C TYR A 83 -6.23 13.38 38.56
N ASP A 84 -5.36 13.94 37.72
CA ASP A 84 -3.92 13.63 37.69
C ASP A 84 -3.60 12.12 37.62
N GLY A 85 -4.39 11.38 36.82
CA GLY A 85 -4.26 9.92 36.67
C GLY A 85 -4.79 9.09 37.86
N LYS A 86 -5.36 9.73 38.88
CA LYS A 86 -5.86 9.09 40.11
C LYS A 86 -7.38 9.10 40.19
N THR A 87 -7.99 7.96 40.49
CA THR A 87 -9.44 7.85 40.71
C THR A 87 -9.85 8.66 41.92
N CYS A 88 -10.80 9.59 41.76
CA CYS A 88 -11.19 10.54 42.79
C CYS A 88 -10.01 11.32 43.40
N GLY A 89 -8.93 11.54 42.63
CA GLY A 89 -7.75 12.31 43.05
C GLY A 89 -6.95 11.70 44.20
N ASP A 90 -7.17 10.44 44.58
CA ASP A 90 -6.82 9.85 45.90
C ASP A 90 -7.45 10.56 47.12
N HIS A 91 -8.44 11.45 46.88
CA HIS A 91 -9.10 12.28 47.89
C HIS A 91 -10.60 11.96 48.06
N GLY A 92 -11.04 10.79 47.60
CA GLY A 92 -12.39 10.30 47.81
C GLY A 92 -12.56 8.81 47.54
N ILE A 93 -13.72 8.29 47.92
CA ILE A 93 -14.12 6.89 47.68
C ILE A 93 -15.04 6.83 46.46
N CYS A 94 -14.68 6.01 45.48
CA CYS A 94 -15.55 5.70 44.35
C CYS A 94 -16.73 4.80 44.79
N LYS A 95 -17.97 5.19 44.49
CA LYS A 95 -19.15 4.30 44.58
C LYS A 95 -20.11 4.58 43.43
N SER A 96 -20.52 3.54 42.71
CA SER A 96 -21.51 3.62 41.62
C SER A 96 -21.19 4.70 40.57
N GLY A 97 -19.91 4.86 40.23
CA GLY A 97 -19.43 5.86 39.27
C GLY A 97 -19.42 7.32 39.76
N LYS A 98 -19.50 7.55 41.07
CA LYS A 98 -19.34 8.89 41.67
C LYS A 98 -18.29 8.89 42.77
N CYS A 99 -17.54 9.99 42.86
CA CYS A 99 -16.56 10.22 43.91
C CYS A 99 -17.22 10.83 45.15
N PHE A 100 -16.99 10.21 46.31
CA PHE A 100 -17.39 10.71 47.61
C PHE A 100 -16.15 11.22 48.33
N CYS A 101 -15.95 12.54 48.32
CA CYS A 101 -14.73 13.17 48.78
C CYS A 101 -14.54 13.10 50.31
N TYR A 102 -13.28 13.11 50.74
CA TYR A 102 -12.91 13.24 52.15
C TYR A 102 -13.10 14.69 52.63
N GLU A 103 -13.10 14.91 53.94
CA GLU A 103 -13.29 16.25 54.53
C GLU A 103 -12.28 17.27 53.97
N ASN A 104 -12.77 18.49 53.68
CA ASN A 104 -12.04 19.58 53.03
C ASN A 104 -11.69 19.37 51.55
N TRP A 105 -12.27 18.36 50.87
CA TRP A 105 -12.11 18.14 49.42
C TRP A 105 -13.44 18.15 48.68
N PHE A 106 -13.46 18.73 47.47
CA PHE A 106 -14.65 18.85 46.63
C PHE A 106 -14.31 18.82 45.13
N GLY A 107 -15.37 18.82 44.30
CA GLY A 107 -15.29 18.64 42.84
C GLY A 107 -15.62 17.20 42.42
N GLU A 108 -15.97 16.98 41.15
CA GLU A 108 -16.43 15.67 40.66
C GLU A 108 -15.38 14.55 40.77
N SER A 109 -14.09 14.92 40.78
CA SER A 109 -12.95 14.03 41.00
C SER A 109 -12.25 14.28 42.34
N CYS A 110 -12.89 15.01 43.27
CA CYS A 110 -12.27 15.46 44.54
C CYS A 110 -10.95 16.23 44.34
N GLN A 111 -10.87 17.03 43.27
CA GLN A 111 -9.64 17.68 42.81
C GLN A 111 -9.34 19.04 43.45
N TYR A 112 -10.26 19.57 44.27
CA TYR A 112 -10.15 20.90 44.88
C TYR A 112 -10.16 20.79 46.41
N GLN A 113 -9.28 21.54 47.07
CA GLN A 113 -9.23 21.66 48.52
C GLN A 113 -10.01 22.91 48.97
N GLU A 114 -10.85 22.80 50.00
CA GLU A 114 -11.65 23.91 50.55
C GLU A 114 -10.77 24.96 51.25
N GLU A 115 -9.91 24.52 52.18
CA GLU A 115 -8.92 25.39 52.84
C GLU A 115 -7.55 25.28 52.19
N CYS A 116 -7.05 26.37 51.60
CA CYS A 116 -5.77 26.35 50.93
C CYS A 116 -4.58 26.55 51.89
N SER A 117 -3.80 25.48 52.08
CA SER A 117 -2.55 25.50 52.87
C SER A 117 -1.34 26.09 52.12
N LEU A 118 -1.46 26.36 50.81
CA LEU A 118 -0.36 26.82 49.96
C LEU A 118 -0.26 28.34 49.88
N SER A 119 0.97 28.85 49.75
CA SER A 119 1.18 30.27 49.43
C SER A 119 0.63 30.62 48.05
N SER A 120 0.15 31.86 47.85
CA SER A 120 -0.37 32.33 46.55
C SER A 120 0.63 32.16 45.40
N LYS A 121 1.93 32.25 45.69
CA LYS A 121 2.98 31.99 44.69
C LYS A 121 3.07 30.50 44.34
N THR A 122 3.21 29.64 45.35
CA THR A 122 3.29 28.18 45.19
C THR A 122 2.06 27.62 44.46
N SER A 123 0.86 28.08 44.84
CA SER A 123 -0.40 27.73 44.17
C SER A 123 -0.38 28.11 42.68
N LYS A 124 -0.01 29.36 42.34
CA LYS A 124 0.06 29.79 40.94
C LYS A 124 1.10 29.04 40.12
N ASP A 125 2.23 28.68 40.71
CA ASP A 125 3.28 27.96 40.00
C ASP A 125 2.92 26.49 39.71
N LEU A 126 2.10 25.84 40.57
CA LEU A 126 1.52 24.51 40.31
C LEU A 126 0.45 24.51 39.20
N CYS A 127 -0.22 25.64 38.98
CA CYS A 127 -1.23 25.83 37.94
C CYS A 127 -0.65 26.21 36.55
N ARG A 128 0.68 26.23 36.37
CA ARG A 128 1.31 26.53 35.08
C ARG A 128 1.44 25.28 34.21
N ASN A 129 1.02 25.39 32.96
CA ASN A 129 1.30 24.39 31.94
C ASN A 129 2.78 24.44 31.48
N ALA A 130 3.19 23.53 30.59
CA ALA A 130 4.56 23.47 30.07
C ALA A 130 5.02 24.74 29.31
N GLN A 131 4.09 25.59 28.87
CA GLN A 131 4.37 26.88 28.21
C GLN A 131 4.44 28.04 29.22
N GLY A 132 4.29 27.77 30.52
CA GLY A 132 4.32 28.76 31.60
C GLY A 132 3.01 29.52 31.83
N VAL A 133 1.97 29.21 31.06
CA VAL A 133 0.63 29.83 31.12
C VAL A 133 -0.16 29.21 32.27
N VAL A 134 -0.78 30.05 33.10
CA VAL A 134 -1.61 29.61 34.24
C VAL A 134 -3.00 29.23 33.72
N CYS A 135 -3.41 27.98 33.95
CA CYS A 135 -4.72 27.45 33.57
C CYS A 135 -5.14 27.77 32.12
N SER A 136 -4.17 27.78 31.19
CA SER A 136 -4.32 28.06 29.75
C SER A 136 -5.13 29.34 29.42
N ASN A 137 -5.22 30.29 30.36
CA ASN A 137 -6.14 31.43 30.36
C ASN A 137 -7.65 31.07 30.34
N ALA A 138 -8.01 29.79 30.36
CA ALA A 138 -9.37 29.28 30.32
C ALA A 138 -9.95 28.94 31.70
N GLY A 139 -9.17 29.07 32.78
CA GLY A 139 -9.60 28.80 34.15
C GLY A 139 -9.00 29.72 35.21
N THR A 140 -9.49 29.62 36.44
CA THR A 140 -8.88 30.23 37.64
C THR A 140 -8.10 29.20 38.44
N CYS A 141 -6.89 29.57 38.88
CA CYS A 141 -6.09 28.73 39.77
C CYS A 141 -6.59 28.78 41.23
N HIS A 142 -6.96 27.63 41.79
CA HIS A 142 -7.34 27.46 43.19
C HIS A 142 -6.48 26.38 43.86
N CYS A 143 -5.68 26.78 44.84
CA CYS A 143 -4.75 25.93 45.59
C CYS A 143 -3.88 24.95 44.78
N GLY A 144 -3.41 25.35 43.59
CA GLY A 144 -2.58 24.52 42.71
C GLY A 144 -3.34 23.65 41.71
N SER A 145 -4.68 23.63 41.76
CA SER A 145 -5.57 23.03 40.76
C SER A 145 -6.22 24.13 39.91
N CYS A 146 -6.42 23.89 38.62
CA CYS A 146 -7.15 24.81 37.74
C CYS A 146 -8.66 24.51 37.75
N MET A 147 -9.48 25.53 38.05
CA MET A 147 -10.94 25.50 37.91
C MET A 147 -11.30 26.11 36.54
N CYS A 148 -11.71 25.28 35.59
CA CYS A 148 -11.99 25.70 34.23
C CYS A 148 -13.33 26.47 34.13
N HIS A 149 -13.32 27.58 33.40
CA HIS A 149 -14.53 28.37 33.17
C HIS A 149 -15.43 27.65 32.16
N ASN A 150 -16.64 27.32 32.57
CA ASN A 150 -17.65 26.71 31.72
C ASN A 150 -18.90 27.61 31.75
N PRO A 151 -18.92 28.73 31.01
CA PRO A 151 -19.96 29.76 31.13
C PRO A 151 -21.36 29.24 30.80
N ASP A 152 -21.46 28.32 29.83
CA ASP A 152 -22.73 27.70 29.42
C ASP A 152 -23.11 26.46 30.24
N GLY A 153 -22.33 26.11 31.28
CA GLY A 153 -22.54 24.93 32.12
C GLY A 153 -22.33 23.57 31.42
N LYS A 154 -22.01 23.56 30.12
CA LYS A 154 -21.85 22.33 29.30
C LYS A 154 -20.58 21.52 29.58
N GLY A 155 -19.61 22.05 30.34
CA GLY A 155 -18.40 21.31 30.73
C GLY A 155 -17.37 21.10 29.61
N LEU A 156 -17.40 21.93 28.56
CA LEU A 156 -16.61 21.80 27.34
C LEU A 156 -15.12 22.16 27.53
N ILE A 157 -14.78 22.99 28.52
CA ILE A 157 -13.38 23.29 28.83
C ILE A 157 -12.91 22.39 29.97
N SER A 158 -11.94 21.53 29.66
CA SER A 158 -11.46 20.43 30.51
C SER A 158 -9.92 20.29 30.49
N GLY A 159 -9.36 19.33 31.23
CA GLY A 159 -7.92 19.11 31.37
C GLY A 159 -7.32 19.63 32.68
N ARG A 160 -6.05 19.30 32.96
CA ARG A 160 -5.38 19.63 34.24
C ARG A 160 -5.14 21.14 34.40
N TYR A 161 -4.87 21.79 33.28
CA TYR A 161 -4.59 23.21 33.11
C TYR A 161 -5.64 23.88 32.21
N CYS A 162 -6.84 23.31 32.06
CA CYS A 162 -7.90 23.80 31.16
C CYS A 162 -7.43 23.93 29.70
N GLU A 163 -6.63 22.97 29.25
CA GLU A 163 -5.96 22.91 27.95
C GLU A 163 -6.82 22.31 26.83
N CYS A 164 -7.92 21.64 27.17
CA CYS A 164 -8.85 21.05 26.21
C CYS A 164 -10.10 21.93 26.08
N ASP A 165 -10.44 22.30 24.84
CA ASP A 165 -11.70 22.93 24.50
C ASP A 165 -12.49 22.00 23.56
N ASP A 166 -13.55 21.41 24.08
CA ASP A 166 -14.41 20.46 23.37
C ASP A 166 -15.53 21.17 22.56
N ASN A 167 -15.47 22.50 22.41
CA ASN A 167 -16.36 23.26 21.52
C ASN A 167 -16.32 22.74 20.06
N GLU A 168 -15.16 22.29 19.57
CA GLU A 168 -15.03 21.75 18.20
C GLU A 168 -15.86 20.47 17.98
N CYS A 169 -16.10 19.70 19.05
CA CYS A 169 -16.96 18.51 19.04
C CYS A 169 -18.45 18.81 19.10
N LEU A 170 -18.88 20.07 19.30
CA LEU A 170 -20.30 20.41 19.23
C LEU A 170 -20.77 20.38 17.78
N ASP A 171 -21.81 19.60 17.54
CA ASP A 171 -22.55 19.65 16.30
C ASP A 171 -23.51 20.85 16.32
N GLU A 172 -23.46 21.71 15.29
CA GLU A 172 -24.23 22.97 15.27
C GLU A 172 -25.72 22.75 14.97
N ASP A 173 -26.06 21.68 14.24
CA ASP A 173 -27.43 21.36 13.83
C ASP A 173 -28.24 20.67 14.93
N SER A 174 -27.62 19.75 15.68
CA SER A 174 -28.22 19.05 16.82
C SER A 174 -27.97 19.73 18.18
N GLY A 175 -26.89 20.50 18.31
CA GLY A 175 -26.45 21.11 19.56
C GLY A 175 -25.82 20.13 20.57
N GLU A 176 -25.63 18.87 20.18
CA GLU A 176 -25.05 17.80 21.01
C GLU A 176 -23.55 17.61 20.74
N VAL A 177 -22.82 17.14 21.76
CA VAL A 177 -21.40 16.81 21.63
C VAL A 177 -21.27 15.47 20.90
N CYS A 178 -20.51 15.44 19.82
CA CYS A 178 -20.37 14.27 18.94
C CYS A 178 -21.73 13.68 18.52
N GLY A 179 -22.68 14.54 18.13
CA GLY A 179 -23.99 14.16 17.61
C GLY A 179 -24.85 13.32 18.56
N GLY A 180 -24.55 13.30 19.86
CA GLY A 180 -25.18 12.40 20.84
C GLY A 180 -24.69 10.95 20.77
N HIS A 181 -23.72 10.66 19.91
CA HIS A 181 -23.30 9.31 19.53
C HIS A 181 -21.81 9.03 19.74
N GLY A 182 -21.05 9.96 20.31
CA GLY A 182 -19.65 9.76 20.71
C GLY A 182 -19.31 10.33 22.08
N LYS A 183 -18.03 10.29 22.41
CA LYS A 183 -17.43 11.10 23.49
C LYS A 183 -16.36 11.99 22.90
N CYS A 184 -16.42 13.28 23.19
CA CYS A 184 -15.30 14.16 22.88
C CYS A 184 -14.16 13.94 23.86
N TYR A 185 -12.94 14.02 23.38
CA TYR A 185 -11.74 14.14 24.19
C TYR A 185 -10.80 15.15 23.52
N CYS A 186 -10.72 16.37 24.05
CA CYS A 186 -9.83 17.43 23.57
C CYS A 186 -10.05 17.75 22.09
N GLY A 187 -11.27 18.16 21.74
CA GLY A 187 -11.69 18.53 20.38
C GLY A 187 -11.86 17.36 19.39
N ASN A 188 -11.62 16.10 19.82
CA ASN A 188 -11.73 14.92 18.96
C ASN A 188 -12.89 14.01 19.39
N CYS A 189 -13.78 13.64 18.47
CA CYS A 189 -14.90 12.74 18.74
C CYS A 189 -14.54 11.26 18.61
N TYR A 190 -14.82 10.49 19.66
CA TYR A 190 -14.65 9.04 19.71
C TYR A 190 -16.04 8.38 19.67
N CYS A 191 -16.41 7.90 18.49
CA CYS A 191 -17.76 7.43 18.21
C CYS A 191 -18.12 6.09 18.85
N SER A 192 -19.40 5.95 19.19
CA SER A 192 -19.99 4.68 19.61
C SER A 192 -20.00 3.69 18.45
N ALA A 193 -20.02 2.39 18.76
CA ALA A 193 -20.00 1.35 17.74
C ALA A 193 -21.16 1.49 16.74
N GLY A 194 -20.82 1.66 15.45
CA GLY A 194 -21.78 1.88 14.36
C GLY A 194 -21.99 3.35 13.97
N TRP A 195 -21.32 4.28 14.65
CA TRP A 195 -21.33 5.71 14.32
C TRP A 195 -19.95 6.18 13.83
N HIS A 196 -19.97 7.11 12.87
CA HIS A 196 -18.83 7.56 12.08
C HIS A 196 -18.98 9.04 11.70
N GLY A 197 -17.90 9.65 11.17
CA GLY A 197 -17.83 11.09 10.91
C GLY A 197 -17.06 11.82 12.01
N ASP A 198 -16.61 13.04 11.73
CA ASP A 198 -15.78 13.84 12.63
C ASP A 198 -16.56 14.29 13.88
N LYS A 199 -17.90 14.28 13.81
CA LYS A 199 -18.82 14.53 14.93
C LYS A 199 -19.75 13.34 15.20
N CYS A 200 -19.40 12.14 14.74
CA CYS A 200 -20.19 10.91 14.91
C CYS A 200 -21.62 10.97 14.38
N GLU A 201 -21.85 11.77 13.33
CA GLU A 201 -23.14 12.09 12.74
C GLU A 201 -23.69 11.00 11.79
N PHE A 202 -22.85 10.08 11.31
CA PHE A 202 -23.24 9.03 10.35
C PHE A 202 -23.44 7.67 11.01
N GLN A 203 -24.65 7.11 10.90
CA GLN A 203 -24.95 5.74 11.32
C GLN A 203 -24.72 4.74 10.19
N CYS A 204 -24.02 3.63 10.45
CA CYS A 204 -23.94 2.50 9.54
C CYS A 204 -24.93 1.38 9.92
N ASP A 205 -25.62 0.83 8.92
CA ASP A 205 -26.45 -0.40 9.06
C ASP A 205 -25.63 -1.67 9.32
N ILE A 206 -24.29 -1.59 9.27
CA ILE A 206 -23.37 -2.73 9.39
C ILE A 206 -22.41 -2.58 10.56
N SER A 207 -22.01 -3.69 11.16
CA SER A 207 -21.11 -3.68 12.31
C SER A 207 -19.69 -3.18 11.97
N PRO A 208 -18.93 -2.62 12.93
CA PRO A 208 -17.55 -2.18 12.70
C PRO A 208 -16.61 -3.25 12.17
N TRP A 209 -16.81 -4.52 12.56
CA TRP A 209 -16.07 -5.67 11.99
C TRP A 209 -16.39 -5.84 10.50
N GLU A 210 -17.66 -5.70 10.11
CA GLU A 210 -18.08 -5.93 8.73
C GLU A 210 -17.67 -4.78 7.82
N SER A 211 -17.76 -3.54 8.31
CA SER A 211 -17.18 -2.34 7.68
C SER A 211 -15.69 -2.54 7.41
N LYS A 212 -14.90 -2.84 8.46
CA LYS A 212 -13.47 -3.13 8.32
C LYS A 212 -13.19 -4.25 7.32
N ARG A 213 -13.96 -5.35 7.36
CA ARG A 213 -13.79 -6.50 6.45
C ARG A 213 -14.02 -6.13 4.98
N ARG A 214 -15.04 -5.32 4.67
CA ARG A 214 -15.34 -4.91 3.28
C ARG A 214 -14.25 -3.98 2.73
N CYS A 215 -13.77 -3.05 3.55
CA CYS A 215 -12.66 -2.16 3.20
C CYS A 215 -11.27 -2.83 3.25
N THR A 216 -11.15 -4.12 3.59
CA THR A 216 -9.83 -4.78 3.67
C THR A 216 -9.39 -5.25 2.30
N SER A 217 -8.38 -4.56 1.74
CA SER A 217 -7.72 -4.85 0.48
C SER A 217 -7.04 -6.22 0.46
N PRO A 218 -6.73 -6.79 -0.73
CA PRO A 218 -6.07 -8.10 -0.85
C PRO A 218 -4.70 -8.21 -0.18
N ASP A 219 -4.02 -7.08 0.05
CA ASP A 219 -2.75 -6.98 0.77
C ASP A 219 -2.91 -6.87 2.30
N GLY A 220 -4.16 -6.93 2.80
CA GLY A 220 -4.51 -6.90 4.22
C GLY A 220 -4.64 -5.50 4.82
N LYS A 221 -4.50 -4.42 4.03
CA LYS A 221 -4.66 -3.03 4.49
C LYS A 221 -6.10 -2.57 4.39
N ILE A 222 -6.45 -1.48 5.09
CA ILE A 222 -7.74 -0.82 4.93
C ILE A 222 -7.62 0.20 3.79
N CYS A 223 -8.46 0.07 2.76
CA CYS A 223 -8.46 0.92 1.57
C CYS A 223 -7.04 1.13 0.99
N SER A 224 -6.21 0.09 0.96
CA SER A 224 -4.80 0.11 0.52
C SER A 224 -3.88 1.14 1.19
N ASN A 225 -4.31 1.75 2.31
CA ASN A 225 -3.77 3.00 2.90
C ASN A 225 -3.87 4.24 1.98
N ARG A 226 -4.72 4.20 0.95
CA ARG A 226 -4.94 5.26 -0.07
C ARG A 226 -6.38 5.80 -0.07
N GLY A 227 -7.14 5.52 0.97
CA GLY A 227 -8.50 6.03 1.15
C GLY A 227 -8.98 5.87 2.60
N THR A 228 -10.15 6.42 2.88
CA THR A 228 -10.85 6.30 4.17
C THR A 228 -12.00 5.28 4.04
N CYS A 229 -12.16 4.41 5.05
CA CYS A 229 -13.26 3.44 5.09
C CYS A 229 -14.46 3.98 5.87
N VAL A 230 -15.62 4.07 5.22
CA VAL A 230 -16.89 4.48 5.84
C VAL A 230 -17.97 3.47 5.48
N CYS A 231 -18.68 2.92 6.48
CA CYS A 231 -19.73 1.91 6.30
C CYS A 231 -19.39 0.71 5.36
N GLY A 232 -18.12 0.33 5.25
CA GLY A 232 -17.67 -0.76 4.40
C GLY A 232 -17.44 -0.39 2.93
N GLU A 233 -17.38 0.90 2.61
CA GLU A 233 -17.02 1.47 1.32
C GLU A 233 -15.76 2.34 1.49
N CYS A 234 -14.88 2.35 0.49
CA CYS A 234 -13.64 3.11 0.54
C CYS A 234 -13.77 4.40 -0.29
N THR A 235 -13.63 5.55 0.37
CA THR A 235 -13.45 6.85 -0.31
C THR A 235 -11.95 7.03 -0.58
N CYS A 236 -11.53 6.93 -1.84
CA CYS A 236 -10.14 7.07 -2.23
C CYS A 236 -9.69 8.54 -2.17
N TYR A 237 -8.41 8.77 -1.87
CA TYR A 237 -7.85 10.11 -1.89
C TYR A 237 -7.50 10.52 -3.34
N ASP A 238 -7.85 11.74 -3.73
CA ASP A 238 -7.52 12.31 -5.05
C ASP A 238 -6.00 12.55 -5.25
N VAL A 239 -5.20 12.37 -4.20
CA VAL A 239 -3.76 12.72 -4.19
C VAL A 239 -2.98 11.66 -3.41
N ASP A 240 -1.97 11.06 -4.03
CA ASP A 240 -0.98 10.24 -3.31
C ASP A 240 -0.09 11.15 -2.44
N PRO A 241 0.26 10.77 -1.19
CA PRO A 241 1.17 11.54 -0.33
C PRO A 241 2.55 11.86 -0.92
N SER A 242 2.96 11.21 -2.01
CA SER A 242 4.19 11.49 -2.76
C SER A 242 4.09 12.68 -3.72
N GLY A 243 2.90 13.20 -4.02
CA GLY A 243 2.69 14.39 -4.85
C GLY A 243 2.77 14.16 -6.38
N ASP A 244 2.91 12.91 -6.82
CA ASP A 244 2.70 12.51 -8.22
C ASP A 244 1.20 12.30 -8.49
N TRP A 245 0.74 12.73 -9.66
CA TRP A 245 -0.68 12.77 -10.03
C TRP A 245 -1.20 11.39 -10.48
N GLY A 246 -2.47 11.12 -10.20
CA GLY A 246 -3.23 10.00 -10.76
C GLY A 246 -4.50 9.70 -9.96
N ASP A 247 -5.62 9.46 -10.64
CA ASP A 247 -6.90 9.11 -9.99
C ASP A 247 -6.77 7.75 -9.26
N ILE A 248 -6.86 7.76 -7.92
CA ILE A 248 -6.83 6.54 -7.12
C ILE A 248 -8.25 5.93 -7.11
N HIS A 249 -8.37 4.65 -7.47
CA HIS A 249 -9.67 4.00 -7.62
C HIS A 249 -9.63 2.50 -7.27
N GLY A 250 -10.79 1.83 -7.37
CA GLY A 250 -11.01 0.44 -6.97
C GLY A 250 -11.86 0.33 -5.71
N GLU A 251 -12.47 -0.84 -5.47
CA GLU A 251 -13.37 -1.04 -4.31
C GLU A 251 -12.65 -0.84 -2.96
N THR A 252 -11.32 -0.98 -2.95
CA THR A 252 -10.47 -0.76 -1.78
C THR A 252 -9.26 0.15 -2.09
N CYS A 253 -9.41 1.08 -3.06
CA CYS A 253 -8.38 2.03 -3.49
C CYS A 253 -7.04 1.39 -3.89
N GLU A 254 -7.09 0.16 -4.39
CA GLU A 254 -5.93 -0.65 -4.75
C GLU A 254 -5.33 -0.32 -6.13
N CYS A 255 -5.91 0.63 -6.86
CA CYS A 255 -5.57 0.94 -8.25
C CYS A 255 -5.20 2.42 -8.47
N ASP A 256 -4.31 2.65 -9.42
CA ASP A 256 -3.85 3.96 -9.90
C ASP A 256 -3.57 3.89 -11.42
N GLU A 257 -3.38 5.04 -12.08
CA GLU A 257 -3.03 5.07 -13.52
C GLU A 257 -1.77 4.24 -13.85
N ARG A 258 -0.80 4.19 -12.92
CA ARG A 258 0.44 3.44 -13.09
C ARG A 258 0.20 1.92 -13.15
N SER A 259 -0.86 1.43 -12.51
CA SER A 259 -1.34 0.04 -12.63
C SER A 259 -1.76 -0.30 -14.06
N CYS A 260 -2.21 0.69 -14.82
CA CYS A 260 -2.63 0.55 -16.22
C CYS A 260 -1.50 0.68 -17.24
N HIS A 261 -0.26 1.02 -16.83
CA HIS A 261 0.90 1.13 -17.72
C HIS A 261 1.22 -0.17 -18.49
N VAL A 262 0.84 -1.34 -17.96
CA VAL A 262 0.99 -2.63 -18.68
C VAL A 262 0.02 -2.74 -19.88
N MET A 263 -1.10 -2.02 -19.81
CA MET A 263 -2.19 -1.99 -20.81
C MET A 263 -2.14 -0.80 -21.76
N TYR A 264 -1.23 0.15 -21.54
CA TYR A 264 -0.85 1.16 -22.54
C TYR A 264 -0.37 0.47 -23.83
N ASP A 265 -0.88 0.90 -24.98
CA ASP A 265 -0.36 0.52 -26.29
C ASP A 265 0.34 1.71 -26.96
N ARG A 266 1.66 1.57 -27.13
CA ARG A 266 2.53 2.54 -27.79
C ARG A 266 2.15 2.80 -29.27
N TYR A 267 1.40 1.90 -29.91
CA TYR A 267 1.02 2.04 -31.32
C TYR A 267 -0.32 2.78 -31.53
N SER A 268 -1.21 2.79 -30.54
CA SER A 268 -2.39 3.67 -30.49
C SER A 268 -2.16 4.96 -29.70
N ASP A 269 -1.10 5.01 -28.89
CA ASP A 269 -0.82 6.06 -27.90
C ASP A 269 -1.96 6.23 -26.87
N ASP A 270 -2.55 5.11 -26.46
CA ASP A 270 -3.74 5.07 -25.60
C ASP A 270 -3.75 3.80 -24.74
N PHE A 271 -4.48 3.82 -23.63
CA PHE A 271 -4.75 2.64 -22.82
C PHE A 271 -5.82 1.78 -23.49
N CYS A 272 -5.68 0.46 -23.41
CA CYS A 272 -6.67 -0.47 -23.97
C CYS A 272 -7.00 -0.19 -25.45
N SER A 273 -5.98 0.24 -26.21
CA SER A 273 -6.06 0.59 -27.63
C SER A 273 -7.11 1.68 -27.96
N GLY A 274 -7.55 2.49 -26.98
CA GLY A 274 -8.70 3.40 -27.09
C GLY A 274 -10.06 2.71 -27.19
N HIS A 275 -10.09 1.39 -27.14
CA HIS A 275 -11.26 0.53 -27.37
C HIS A 275 -11.76 -0.15 -26.09
N GLY A 276 -11.21 0.20 -24.93
CA GLY A 276 -11.72 -0.22 -23.62
C GLY A 276 -11.46 0.86 -22.56
N GLN A 277 -11.90 0.59 -21.34
CA GLN A 277 -11.49 1.34 -20.15
C GLN A 277 -10.57 0.44 -19.32
N CYS A 278 -9.50 1.00 -18.77
CA CYS A 278 -8.59 0.24 -17.91
C CYS A 278 -9.09 0.27 -16.47
N ASN A 279 -9.25 -0.91 -15.88
CA ASN A 279 -9.57 -1.13 -14.49
C ASN A 279 -8.46 -2.00 -13.88
N CYS A 280 -7.65 -1.42 -13.00
CA CYS A 280 -6.68 -2.15 -12.17
C CYS A 280 -5.72 -3.05 -12.97
N GLY A 281 -5.18 -2.51 -14.08
CA GLY A 281 -4.26 -3.25 -14.96
C GLY A 281 -4.94 -4.29 -15.87
N ARG A 282 -6.26 -4.24 -16.04
CA ARG A 282 -7.04 -5.02 -17.01
C ARG A 282 -7.89 -4.09 -17.88
N CYS A 283 -8.09 -4.44 -19.14
CA CYS A 283 -9.02 -3.72 -20.02
C CYS A 283 -10.41 -4.35 -20.03
N ASP A 284 -11.43 -3.52 -19.86
CA ASP A 284 -12.83 -3.84 -20.14
C ASP A 284 -13.22 -3.22 -21.47
N CYS A 285 -13.47 -4.06 -22.47
CA CYS A 285 -13.62 -3.65 -23.86
C CYS A 285 -15.01 -3.12 -24.17
N LYS A 286 -15.05 -2.06 -25.00
CA LYS A 286 -16.28 -1.54 -25.60
C LYS A 286 -16.91 -2.62 -26.49
N GLU A 287 -18.23 -2.56 -26.64
CA GLU A 287 -18.96 -3.55 -27.45
C GLU A 287 -18.37 -3.66 -28.88
N GLY A 288 -18.17 -4.89 -29.34
CA GLY A 288 -17.52 -5.17 -30.62
C GLY A 288 -15.98 -5.24 -30.57
N TRP A 289 -15.34 -5.11 -29.40
CA TRP A 289 -13.89 -5.29 -29.24
C TRP A 289 -13.54 -6.42 -28.26
N THR A 290 -12.34 -6.99 -28.41
CA THR A 290 -11.81 -8.14 -27.66
C THR A 290 -10.28 -8.13 -27.68
N GLY A 291 -9.65 -9.09 -26.99
CA GLY A 291 -8.22 -9.11 -26.72
C GLY A 291 -7.87 -8.48 -25.37
N LYS A 292 -6.67 -8.74 -24.86
CA LYS A 292 -6.25 -8.28 -23.51
C LYS A 292 -6.10 -6.77 -23.42
N LYS A 293 -5.83 -6.11 -24.55
CA LYS A 293 -5.75 -4.65 -24.67
C LYS A 293 -6.90 -4.08 -25.50
N CYS A 294 -8.01 -4.82 -25.66
CA CYS A 294 -9.09 -4.47 -26.58
C CYS A 294 -8.61 -4.19 -28.02
N ASP A 295 -7.53 -4.89 -28.37
CA ASP A 295 -6.74 -4.70 -29.56
C ASP A 295 -7.36 -5.33 -30.82
N HIS A 296 -8.44 -6.11 -30.70
CA HIS A 296 -9.06 -6.84 -31.81
C HIS A 296 -10.57 -6.60 -31.93
N PRO A 297 -11.14 -6.46 -33.16
CA PRO A 297 -12.57 -6.42 -33.35
C PRO A 297 -13.20 -7.82 -33.19
N LEU A 298 -14.36 -7.89 -32.54
CA LEU A 298 -15.11 -9.12 -32.26
C LEU A 298 -15.67 -9.77 -33.54
N SER A 299 -15.96 -8.96 -34.57
CA SER A 299 -16.35 -9.42 -35.91
C SER A 299 -15.47 -8.76 -36.96
N CYS A 300 -15.02 -9.53 -37.95
CA CYS A 300 -14.11 -9.02 -38.97
C CYS A 300 -14.87 -8.56 -40.23
N SER A 301 -14.81 -7.25 -40.53
CA SER A 301 -15.40 -6.66 -41.73
C SER A 301 -14.50 -6.75 -42.98
N LEU A 302 -13.30 -7.33 -42.87
CA LEU A 302 -12.33 -7.44 -43.97
C LEU A 302 -12.32 -8.83 -44.60
N SER A 303 -12.07 -8.91 -45.92
CA SER A 303 -11.77 -10.19 -46.56
C SER A 303 -10.42 -10.75 -46.07
N MET A 304 -10.19 -12.04 -46.28
CA MET A 304 -8.94 -12.69 -45.91
C MET A 304 -7.72 -12.07 -46.60
N GLU A 305 -7.82 -11.68 -47.87
CA GLU A 305 -6.73 -11.00 -48.59
C GLU A 305 -6.51 -9.58 -48.06
N ALA A 306 -7.58 -8.84 -47.77
CA ALA A 306 -7.48 -7.47 -47.23
C ALA A 306 -6.85 -7.47 -45.82
N SER A 307 -7.24 -8.44 -44.98
CA SER A 307 -6.64 -8.71 -43.67
C SER A 307 -5.15 -9.01 -43.80
N GLN A 308 -4.76 -10.00 -44.61
CA GLN A 308 -3.35 -10.36 -44.79
C GLN A 308 -2.51 -9.22 -45.37
N LYS A 309 -3.04 -8.44 -46.33
CA LYS A 309 -2.35 -7.28 -46.92
C LYS A 309 -2.04 -6.22 -45.85
N LYS A 310 -2.98 -5.97 -44.93
CA LYS A 310 -2.78 -5.02 -43.81
C LYS A 310 -1.75 -5.54 -42.80
N CYS A 311 -1.75 -6.84 -42.51
CA CYS A 311 -0.77 -7.50 -41.62
C CYS A 311 0.65 -7.61 -42.19
N ARG A 312 0.88 -7.47 -43.50
CA ARG A 312 2.24 -7.53 -44.09
C ARG A 312 3.07 -6.28 -43.79
N GLY A 313 2.45 -5.10 -43.90
CA GLY A 313 3.15 -3.82 -43.72
C GLY A 313 4.30 -3.69 -44.72
N THR A 314 5.52 -3.55 -44.22
CA THR A 314 6.76 -3.47 -44.99
C THR A 314 7.39 -4.83 -45.32
N SER A 315 6.90 -5.93 -44.75
CA SER A 315 7.47 -7.28 -44.94
C SER A 315 6.73 -8.10 -45.99
N SER A 316 7.39 -9.15 -46.49
CA SER A 316 6.83 -10.09 -47.46
C SER A 316 5.80 -11.06 -46.84
N LEU A 317 5.87 -11.29 -45.52
CA LEU A 317 5.06 -12.22 -44.76
C LEU A 317 4.09 -11.47 -43.83
N PRO A 318 2.84 -11.92 -43.63
CA PRO A 318 1.97 -11.31 -42.62
C PRO A 318 2.62 -11.44 -41.23
N CYS A 319 2.57 -10.35 -40.46
CA CYS A 319 3.12 -10.27 -39.11
C CYS A 319 4.61 -10.68 -39.00
N PHE A 320 5.41 -10.38 -40.04
CA PHE A 320 6.84 -10.74 -40.16
C PHE A 320 7.11 -12.26 -39.99
N GLY A 321 6.08 -13.11 -40.09
CA GLY A 321 6.16 -14.54 -39.76
C GLY A 321 6.25 -14.87 -38.27
N ARG A 322 6.13 -13.87 -37.38
CA ARG A 322 6.33 -13.94 -35.93
C ARG A 322 5.04 -13.80 -35.11
N GLY A 323 3.89 -13.76 -35.78
CA GLY A 323 2.58 -13.60 -35.13
C GLY A 323 1.41 -14.06 -36.00
N GLN A 324 0.23 -14.16 -35.39
CA GLN A 324 -1.01 -14.50 -36.07
C GLN A 324 -1.71 -13.23 -36.57
N CYS A 325 -2.09 -13.21 -37.84
CA CYS A 325 -2.89 -12.13 -38.43
C CYS A 325 -4.39 -12.38 -38.21
N VAL A 326 -5.07 -11.47 -37.51
CA VAL A 326 -6.53 -11.48 -37.32
C VAL A 326 -7.08 -10.10 -37.70
N CYS A 327 -8.01 -10.06 -38.65
CA CYS A 327 -8.63 -8.85 -39.19
C CYS A 327 -7.68 -7.67 -39.51
N GLY A 328 -6.48 -7.95 -40.04
CA GLY A 328 -5.51 -6.92 -40.38
C GLY A 328 -4.76 -6.32 -39.19
N GLN A 329 -4.72 -7.04 -38.06
CA GLN A 329 -3.89 -6.78 -36.89
C GLN A 329 -3.09 -8.04 -36.55
N CYS A 330 -1.96 -7.87 -35.87
CA CYS A 330 -1.02 -8.94 -35.59
C CYS A 330 -0.94 -9.23 -34.09
N THR A 331 -1.20 -10.47 -33.70
CA THR A 331 -0.93 -10.98 -32.35
C THR A 331 0.43 -11.67 -32.34
N CYS A 332 1.44 -11.05 -31.72
CA CYS A 332 2.81 -11.60 -31.73
C CYS A 332 2.92 -12.88 -30.88
N HIS A 333 3.90 -13.73 -31.23
CA HIS A 333 4.12 -15.01 -30.57
C HIS A 333 5.56 -15.14 -30.04
N PRO A 334 5.76 -15.76 -28.85
CA PRO A 334 4.75 -16.34 -27.96
C PRO A 334 3.85 -15.27 -27.28
N PRO A 335 2.53 -15.46 -27.13
CA PRO A 335 1.62 -14.44 -26.58
C PRO A 335 1.71 -14.23 -25.04
N ARG A 336 2.72 -14.84 -24.40
CA ARG A 336 3.12 -14.59 -23.01
C ARG A 336 4.47 -13.86 -22.90
N ASP A 337 5.14 -13.69 -24.03
CA ASP A 337 6.48 -13.18 -24.15
C ASP A 337 6.40 -11.74 -24.70
N LYS A 338 7.02 -10.79 -24.00
CA LYS A 338 7.01 -9.37 -24.40
C LYS A 338 8.12 -9.03 -25.40
N LEU A 339 9.04 -9.97 -25.66
CA LEU A 339 10.24 -9.73 -26.46
C LEU A 339 9.91 -9.48 -27.94
N VAL A 340 8.86 -10.09 -28.48
CA VAL A 340 8.40 -9.83 -29.85
C VAL A 340 7.25 -8.84 -29.83
N HIS A 341 7.45 -7.66 -30.40
CA HIS A 341 6.47 -6.58 -30.47
C HIS A 341 6.59 -5.84 -31.82
N GLY A 342 5.77 -4.82 -32.02
CA GLY A 342 5.57 -4.20 -33.33
C GLY A 342 4.13 -4.30 -33.78
N LYS A 343 3.68 -3.33 -34.59
CA LYS A 343 2.32 -3.34 -35.17
C LYS A 343 2.10 -4.56 -36.08
N ASN A 344 3.19 -5.06 -36.64
CA ASN A 344 3.31 -6.20 -37.51
C ASN A 344 4.31 -7.24 -36.96
N CYS A 345 4.62 -7.23 -35.65
CA CYS A 345 5.60 -8.10 -35.00
C CYS A 345 7.03 -8.01 -35.57
N GLU A 346 7.41 -6.81 -36.01
CA GLU A 346 8.69 -6.48 -36.66
C GLU A 346 9.89 -6.42 -35.71
N CYS A 347 9.68 -6.20 -34.42
CA CYS A 347 10.73 -6.02 -33.42
C CYS A 347 10.92 -7.25 -32.53
N ASP A 348 12.17 -7.51 -32.15
CA ASP A 348 12.54 -8.59 -31.25
C ASP A 348 13.64 -8.13 -30.30
N ASP A 349 13.30 -7.97 -29.02
CA ASP A 349 14.21 -7.44 -28.00
C ASP A 349 15.41 -8.36 -27.72
N ARG A 350 15.35 -9.63 -28.15
CA ARG A 350 16.50 -10.55 -28.13
C ARG A 350 17.66 -10.06 -29.00
N GLN A 351 17.41 -9.18 -29.97
CA GLN A 351 18.46 -8.52 -30.75
C GLN A 351 19.32 -7.54 -29.93
N CYS A 352 18.85 -7.17 -28.72
CA CYS A 352 19.54 -6.32 -27.76
C CYS A 352 20.19 -7.11 -26.61
N GLU A 353 20.04 -8.43 -26.55
CA GLU A 353 20.71 -9.28 -25.55
C GLU A 353 22.23 -9.19 -25.68
N ASP A 354 22.90 -9.20 -24.53
CA ASP A 354 24.36 -9.33 -24.43
C ASP A 354 24.79 -10.81 -24.24
N LEU A 355 26.07 -11.03 -23.96
CA LEU A 355 26.64 -12.37 -23.76
C LEU A 355 26.06 -13.09 -22.52
N ASN A 356 25.50 -12.34 -21.56
CA ASN A 356 24.84 -12.89 -20.37
C ASN A 356 23.33 -13.14 -20.59
N ARG A 357 22.82 -12.86 -21.79
CA ARG A 357 21.38 -12.85 -22.15
C ARG A 357 20.59 -11.76 -21.44
N GLU A 358 21.25 -10.68 -21.03
CA GLU A 358 20.60 -9.51 -20.46
C GLU A 358 20.29 -8.49 -21.57
N ILE A 359 19.02 -8.10 -21.67
CA ILE A 359 18.57 -7.12 -22.67
C ILE A 359 19.08 -5.76 -22.24
N CYS A 360 19.97 -5.18 -23.05
CA CYS A 360 20.64 -3.93 -22.72
C CYS A 360 21.29 -3.93 -21.33
N GLY A 361 21.87 -5.07 -20.92
CA GLY A 361 22.58 -5.22 -19.64
C GLY A 361 21.76 -4.87 -18.40
N GLY A 362 20.42 -4.95 -18.48
CA GLY A 362 19.52 -4.51 -17.41
C GLY A 362 19.47 -2.99 -17.16
N HIS A 363 20.17 -2.19 -17.98
CA HIS A 363 20.41 -0.75 -17.76
C HIS A 363 19.87 0.14 -18.90
N GLY A 364 18.85 -0.34 -19.59
CA GLY A 364 18.13 0.37 -20.63
C GLY A 364 16.94 -0.41 -21.14
N PHE A 365 16.32 0.06 -22.21
CA PHE A 365 15.30 -0.68 -22.94
C PHE A 365 15.69 -0.88 -24.40
N CYS A 366 15.29 -2.01 -24.98
CA CYS A 366 15.49 -2.25 -26.41
C CYS A 366 14.45 -1.49 -27.23
N SER A 367 14.91 -0.84 -28.29
CA SER A 367 14.09 -0.21 -29.31
C SER A 367 14.43 -0.87 -30.64
N CYS A 368 13.79 -2.00 -30.92
CA CYS A 368 13.86 -2.71 -32.21
C CYS A 368 15.31 -2.99 -32.68
N GLY A 369 16.12 -3.62 -31.82
CA GLY A 369 17.53 -3.94 -32.09
C GLY A 369 18.53 -2.83 -31.73
N ARG A 370 18.09 -1.71 -31.12
CA ARG A 370 18.98 -0.68 -30.54
C ARG A 370 18.66 -0.45 -29.07
N CYS A 371 19.65 -0.56 -28.19
CA CYS A 371 19.49 -0.19 -26.79
C CYS A 371 19.41 1.34 -26.59
N ILE A 372 18.46 1.76 -25.76
CA ILE A 372 18.33 3.11 -25.23
C ILE A 372 18.64 3.02 -23.73
N CYS A 373 19.80 3.54 -23.34
CA CYS A 373 20.33 3.40 -21.99
C CYS A 373 19.68 4.38 -21.03
N SER A 374 19.43 3.92 -19.81
CA SER A 374 18.99 4.74 -18.69
C SER A 374 20.03 5.81 -18.34
N ASP A 375 19.59 6.82 -17.59
CA ASP A 375 20.51 7.85 -17.07
C ASP A 375 21.65 7.21 -16.26
N GLY A 376 22.85 7.75 -16.44
CA GLY A 376 24.06 7.17 -15.88
C GLY A 376 24.63 5.94 -16.62
N TRP A 377 24.05 5.44 -17.72
CA TRP A 377 24.57 4.26 -18.45
C TRP A 377 24.82 4.50 -19.95
N PHE A 378 25.80 3.79 -20.53
CA PHE A 378 26.14 3.86 -21.96
C PHE A 378 26.79 2.57 -22.48
N GLY A 379 27.04 2.53 -23.80
CA GLY A 379 27.55 1.35 -24.51
C GLY A 379 26.49 0.74 -25.44
N LYS A 380 26.91 -0.18 -26.32
CA LYS A 380 26.02 -0.83 -27.30
C LYS A 380 24.86 -1.59 -26.62
N HIS A 381 25.13 -2.18 -25.47
CA HIS A 381 24.19 -2.92 -24.62
C HIS A 381 24.08 -2.26 -23.24
N CYS A 382 24.32 -0.94 -23.13
CA CYS A 382 24.25 -0.17 -21.88
C CYS A 382 25.11 -0.70 -20.71
N GLN A 383 26.17 -1.45 -21.04
CA GLN A 383 26.96 -2.22 -20.09
C GLN A 383 27.98 -1.39 -19.27
N PHE A 384 28.11 -0.08 -19.53
CA PHE A 384 29.10 0.79 -18.90
C PHE A 384 28.43 1.94 -18.11
N PRO A 385 28.79 2.14 -16.83
CA PRO A 385 28.31 3.29 -16.07
C PRO A 385 29.06 4.56 -16.49
N ARG A 386 28.38 5.69 -16.66
CA ARG A 386 28.96 6.99 -17.05
C ARG A 386 29.80 7.64 -15.94
N SER A 387 29.58 7.26 -14.68
CA SER A 387 30.31 7.79 -13.53
C SER A 387 30.78 6.65 -12.62
N CYS A 388 31.88 6.88 -11.92
CA CYS A 388 32.49 5.94 -10.98
C CYS A 388 33.20 6.70 -9.86
N ASN A 389 33.31 6.05 -8.70
CA ASN A 389 33.93 6.64 -7.51
C ASN A 389 35.45 6.41 -7.51
N MET A 390 36.15 6.98 -8.51
CA MET A 390 37.61 6.97 -8.63
C MET A 390 38.11 8.21 -9.37
N THR A 391 39.37 8.57 -9.14
CA THR A 391 40.04 9.66 -9.88
C THR A 391 40.48 9.22 -11.28
N ASP A 392 40.70 10.19 -12.18
CA ASP A 392 41.20 9.92 -13.54
C ASP A 392 42.58 9.23 -13.52
N GLU A 393 43.44 9.58 -12.55
CA GLU A 393 44.75 8.96 -12.34
C GLU A 393 44.61 7.49 -11.93
N GLN A 394 43.72 7.19 -10.98
CA GLN A 394 43.43 5.81 -10.56
C GLN A 394 42.84 4.99 -11.71
N SER A 395 41.88 5.56 -12.44
CA SER A 395 41.27 4.95 -13.62
C SER A 395 42.34 4.61 -14.68
N LYS A 396 43.18 5.56 -15.07
CA LYS A 396 44.27 5.35 -16.04
C LYS A 396 45.25 4.27 -15.59
N SER A 397 45.66 4.28 -14.32
CA SER A 397 46.62 3.31 -13.78
C SER A 397 46.15 1.85 -13.87
N LEU A 398 44.84 1.59 -13.86
CA LEU A 398 44.25 0.26 -14.01
C LEU A 398 44.12 -0.18 -15.48
N CYS A 399 44.22 0.75 -16.43
CA CYS A 399 44.13 0.52 -17.86
C CYS A 399 45.49 0.56 -18.58
N GLU A 400 46.58 0.85 -17.86
CA GLU A 400 47.93 0.94 -18.43
C GLU A 400 48.62 -0.41 -18.43
N THR A 401 49.07 -0.84 -19.61
CA THR A 401 49.90 -2.04 -19.77
C THR A 401 51.30 -1.83 -19.18
N VAL A 402 52.07 -2.91 -19.02
CA VAL A 402 53.46 -2.88 -18.50
C VAL A 402 54.42 -1.93 -19.25
N ASN A 403 54.07 -1.53 -20.47
CA ASN A 403 54.83 -0.61 -21.31
C ASN A 403 54.34 0.86 -21.19
N GLY A 404 53.44 1.16 -20.25
CA GLY A 404 52.82 2.49 -20.08
C GLY A 404 51.82 2.86 -21.17
N ILE A 405 51.32 1.88 -21.95
CA ILE A 405 50.34 2.11 -23.01
C ILE A 405 48.95 1.81 -22.47
N THR A 406 48.11 2.84 -22.36
CA THR A 406 46.70 2.69 -21.97
C THR A 406 45.92 1.91 -23.03
N CYS A 407 45.24 0.84 -22.64
CA CYS A 407 44.38 0.01 -23.50
C CYS A 407 45.02 -0.38 -24.84
N SER A 408 46.32 -0.71 -24.81
CA SER A 408 47.15 -1.10 -25.97
C SER A 408 47.13 -0.10 -27.15
N GLY A 409 46.68 1.14 -26.92
CA GLY A 409 46.42 2.13 -27.98
C GLY A 409 45.22 1.81 -28.88
N LYS A 410 44.49 0.71 -28.62
CA LYS A 410 43.35 0.21 -29.41
C LYS A 410 42.00 0.52 -28.74
N GLY A 411 41.97 1.09 -27.55
CA GLY A 411 40.75 1.42 -26.79
C GLY A 411 40.88 2.69 -25.94
N SER A 412 39.78 3.07 -25.29
CA SER A 412 39.74 4.14 -24.29
C SER A 412 39.53 3.57 -22.89
N CYS A 413 40.29 4.05 -21.91
CA CYS A 413 40.06 3.71 -20.51
C CYS A 413 38.84 4.44 -19.96
N HIS A 414 37.96 3.73 -19.27
CA HIS A 414 36.85 4.31 -18.52
C HIS A 414 36.64 3.54 -17.21
N CYS A 415 36.66 4.24 -16.08
CA CYS A 415 36.48 3.66 -14.75
C CYS A 415 37.39 2.44 -14.45
N GLY A 416 38.66 2.53 -14.85
CA GLY A 416 39.63 1.45 -14.66
C GLY A 416 39.42 0.21 -15.54
N ARG A 417 38.61 0.31 -16.60
CA ARG A 417 38.41 -0.76 -17.59
C ARG A 417 38.60 -0.23 -19.01
N CYS A 418 39.23 -1.01 -19.87
CA CYS A 418 39.37 -0.65 -21.27
C CYS A 418 38.09 -0.93 -22.08
N ILE A 419 37.69 0.06 -22.88
CA ILE A 419 36.63 -0.03 -23.88
C ILE A 419 37.31 -0.04 -25.25
N CYS A 420 37.32 -1.20 -25.90
CA CYS A 420 38.03 -1.39 -27.16
C CYS A 420 37.30 -0.73 -28.34
N SER A 421 38.06 -0.09 -29.22
CA SER A 421 37.50 0.68 -30.33
C SER A 421 36.98 -0.27 -31.42
N PRO A 422 35.72 -0.14 -31.88
CA PRO A 422 35.13 -1.04 -32.87
C PRO A 422 35.56 -0.68 -34.31
N GLN A 423 36.83 -0.36 -34.55
CA GLN A 423 37.34 0.00 -35.88
C GLN A 423 37.57 -1.26 -36.74
N GLU A 424 36.47 -1.65 -37.37
CA GLU A 424 36.28 -2.56 -38.50
C GLU A 424 36.34 -4.09 -38.31
N TRP A 425 36.95 -4.65 -37.26
CA TRP A 425 36.76 -6.07 -36.88
C TRP A 425 37.35 -6.32 -35.46
N TYR A 426 37.11 -7.50 -34.88
CA TYR A 426 37.12 -7.77 -33.43
C TYR A 426 38.44 -7.47 -32.69
N ILE A 427 38.46 -6.40 -31.89
CA ILE A 427 39.51 -6.12 -30.89
C ILE A 427 38.96 -6.47 -29.50
N SER A 428 39.69 -7.28 -28.75
CA SER A 428 39.26 -7.85 -27.46
C SER A 428 40.41 -7.91 -26.43
N GLY A 429 40.18 -8.50 -25.26
CA GLY A 429 41.15 -8.52 -24.14
C GLY A 429 40.86 -7.51 -23.04
N GLU A 430 41.56 -7.62 -21.91
CA GLU A 430 41.36 -6.74 -20.73
C GLU A 430 41.92 -5.34 -20.97
N PHE A 431 42.98 -5.25 -21.76
CA PHE A 431 43.70 -4.05 -22.18
C PHE A 431 43.59 -3.81 -23.69
N CYS A 432 42.58 -4.40 -24.36
CA CYS A 432 42.40 -4.35 -25.82
C CYS A 432 43.63 -4.83 -26.61
N GLU A 433 44.36 -5.79 -26.06
CA GLU A 433 45.59 -6.36 -26.61
C GLU A 433 45.30 -7.26 -27.82
N CYS A 434 44.22 -8.03 -27.77
CA CYS A 434 43.88 -9.05 -28.76
C CYS A 434 43.28 -8.44 -30.04
N ASP A 435 43.86 -8.84 -31.18
CA ASP A 435 43.47 -8.44 -32.53
C ASP A 435 43.15 -9.73 -33.31
N ASP A 436 41.88 -10.08 -33.52
CA ASP A 436 41.50 -11.25 -34.33
C ASP A 436 42.03 -11.24 -35.79
N ARG A 437 42.66 -10.14 -36.22
CA ARG A 437 43.45 -9.99 -37.46
C ARG A 437 44.75 -10.79 -37.43
N GLU A 438 45.30 -10.98 -36.23
CA GLU A 438 46.54 -11.70 -35.93
C GLU A 438 46.32 -13.22 -35.89
N CYS A 439 45.07 -13.69 -35.80
CA CYS A 439 44.73 -15.10 -36.03
C CYS A 439 44.95 -15.52 -37.49
N ASP A 440 45.41 -16.76 -37.67
CA ASP A 440 45.68 -17.35 -38.98
C ASP A 440 44.42 -17.43 -39.87
N LYS A 441 44.66 -17.29 -41.18
CA LYS A 441 43.62 -17.18 -42.21
C LYS A 441 43.91 -18.12 -43.36
N HIS A 442 42.87 -18.80 -43.83
CA HIS A 442 42.90 -19.58 -45.08
C HIS A 442 41.75 -19.10 -45.97
N ASP A 443 42.01 -18.96 -47.28
CA ASP A 443 41.12 -18.34 -48.27
C ASP A 443 40.55 -16.96 -47.87
N GLY A 444 41.28 -16.22 -47.02
CA GLY A 444 40.90 -14.88 -46.55
C GLY A 444 39.95 -14.86 -45.34
N LEU A 445 39.49 -16.01 -44.84
CA LEU A 445 38.68 -16.12 -43.63
C LEU A 445 39.53 -16.44 -42.40
N VAL A 446 39.33 -15.70 -41.31
CA VAL A 446 39.88 -16.00 -39.98
C VAL A 446 39.33 -17.33 -39.49
N CYS A 447 40.21 -18.24 -39.07
CA CYS A 447 39.85 -19.59 -38.61
C CYS A 447 38.90 -20.35 -39.56
N THR A 448 38.96 -20.05 -40.87
CA THR A 448 38.05 -20.51 -41.95
C THR A 448 36.54 -20.37 -41.69
N GLY A 449 36.12 -19.72 -40.60
CA GLY A 449 34.75 -19.78 -40.10
C GLY A 449 34.38 -21.11 -39.41
N ASN A 450 35.36 -22.00 -39.15
CA ASN A 450 35.20 -23.30 -38.50
C ASN A 450 35.83 -23.35 -37.09
N GLY A 451 36.15 -22.18 -36.53
CA GLY A 451 36.72 -22.01 -35.20
C GLY A 451 36.53 -20.58 -34.70
N VAL A 452 36.80 -20.37 -33.42
CA VAL A 452 36.79 -19.04 -32.79
C VAL A 452 38.23 -18.55 -32.68
N CYS A 453 38.49 -17.29 -33.06
CA CYS A 453 39.79 -16.68 -32.78
C CYS A 453 39.89 -16.37 -31.28
N ASN A 454 40.94 -16.85 -30.63
CA ASN A 454 41.31 -16.50 -29.28
C ASN A 454 42.71 -15.87 -29.30
N CYS A 455 42.74 -14.54 -29.36
CA CYS A 455 43.96 -13.72 -29.20
C CYS A 455 45.16 -14.16 -30.05
N GLY A 456 44.96 -14.39 -31.35
CA GLY A 456 46.01 -14.81 -32.29
C GLY A 456 46.11 -16.32 -32.54
N ASN A 457 45.35 -17.16 -31.81
CA ASN A 457 45.25 -18.59 -32.07
C ASN A 457 43.80 -19.01 -32.40
N CYS A 458 43.60 -19.89 -33.36
CA CYS A 458 42.28 -20.43 -33.68
C CYS A 458 41.91 -21.63 -32.80
N GLU A 459 40.80 -21.53 -32.07
CA GLU A 459 40.16 -22.63 -31.36
C GLU A 459 39.14 -23.30 -32.30
N CYS A 460 39.55 -24.42 -32.90
CA CYS A 460 38.73 -25.14 -33.87
C CYS A 460 37.56 -25.87 -33.23
N TRP A 461 36.42 -25.88 -33.92
CA TRP A 461 35.26 -26.66 -33.50
C TRP A 461 35.51 -28.16 -33.70
N ASP A 462 34.78 -29.00 -32.97
CA ASP A 462 34.95 -30.46 -33.01
C ASP A 462 34.95 -31.01 -34.44
N GLY A 463 35.99 -31.79 -34.77
CA GLY A 463 36.23 -32.32 -36.12
C GLY A 463 37.09 -31.43 -37.03
N TRP A 464 37.39 -30.17 -36.66
CA TRP A 464 38.33 -29.30 -37.39
C TRP A 464 39.70 -29.20 -36.71
N THR A 465 40.75 -29.04 -37.51
CA THR A 465 42.14 -28.85 -37.08
C THR A 465 42.93 -28.05 -38.13
N GLY A 466 44.22 -27.82 -37.89
CA GLY A 466 45.04 -26.86 -38.63
C GLY A 466 45.04 -25.48 -37.95
N ASN A 467 46.01 -24.64 -38.29
CA ASN A 467 46.23 -23.37 -37.58
C ASN A 467 45.10 -22.35 -37.85
N ALA A 468 44.42 -22.46 -38.99
CA ALA A 468 43.24 -21.68 -39.36
C ALA A 468 41.97 -22.57 -39.40
N CYS A 469 41.97 -23.71 -38.71
CA CYS A 469 40.88 -24.70 -38.69
C CYS A 469 40.47 -25.21 -40.09
N GLU A 470 41.41 -25.22 -41.02
CA GLU A 470 41.20 -25.50 -42.44
C GLU A 470 41.08 -27.00 -42.79
N ILE A 471 41.35 -27.90 -41.84
CA ILE A 471 41.42 -29.35 -42.03
C ILE A 471 40.27 -30.04 -41.30
N TRP A 472 39.37 -30.71 -42.01
CA TRP A 472 38.35 -31.58 -41.40
C TRP A 472 38.87 -33.01 -41.19
N VAL A 473 38.82 -33.48 -39.94
CA VAL A 473 39.19 -34.83 -39.52
C VAL A 473 37.92 -35.63 -39.30
N ARG A 474 37.67 -36.64 -40.14
CA ARG A 474 36.61 -37.62 -39.88
C ARG A 474 37.08 -38.62 -38.83
N GLU A 475 36.33 -38.76 -37.75
CA GLU A 475 36.31 -40.02 -37.00
C GLU A 475 35.49 -41.03 -37.82
N ASP A 476 36.15 -41.96 -38.50
CA ASP A 476 35.52 -43.17 -39.00
C ASP A 476 35.41 -44.18 -37.84
N PRO A 477 34.20 -44.54 -37.37
CA PRO A 477 34.03 -45.55 -36.33
C PRO A 477 34.28 -46.95 -36.92
N TRP A 478 35.23 -47.69 -36.34
CA TRP A 478 35.49 -49.10 -36.64
C TRP A 478 34.53 -50.05 -35.89
#